data_AF-A0A922CHM9-F1
#
_entry.id   AF-A0A922CHM9-F1
#
_cell.length_a   1.000
_cell.length_b   1.000
_cell.length_c   1.000
_cell.angle_alpha   90.00
_cell.angle_beta   90.00
_cell.angle_gamma   90.00
#
_symmetry.space_group_name_H-M   'P 1'
#
loop_
_entity.id
_entity.type
_entity.pdbx_description
1 polymer ?
#
loop_
_entity_poly.entity_id
_entity_poly.type
_entity_poly.pdbx_seq_one_letter_code
_entity_poly.pdbx_strand_id
1 'polypeptide(L)'
;MNDTKEAPGQGLGHQQPGFCSATCVDRASLQAEIKQPELKTSDLFVTCNLPKRFEHPHWFNGYGCQVSKQHPFYRTSSSDYGWYAPGWHSVPTVYFPKSQRFSNYLAESGMYRNYSLNTSLGPSHN
;
A
#
# COMPACT_ATOMS: atom_id res chain seq x y z
N MET A 1 17.94 -61.93 52.68
CA MET A 1 17.06 -60.83 53.13
C MET A 1 16.44 -60.21 51.91
N ASN A 2 15.14 -60.46 51.72
CA ASN A 2 14.30 -59.64 50.84
C ASN A 2 14.10 -58.30 51.53
N ASP A 3 14.22 -57.20 50.80
CA ASP A 3 13.43 -56.02 51.11
C ASP A 3 13.08 -55.27 49.83
N THR A 4 11.83 -54.86 49.81
CA THR A 4 11.04 -54.37 48.69
C THR A 4 11.02 -52.84 48.74
N LYS A 5 10.59 -52.22 47.62
CA LYS A 5 10.08 -50.82 47.49
C LYS A 5 11.19 -49.75 47.38
N GLU A 6 11.04 -48.71 46.58
CA GLU A 6 9.88 -48.13 45.91
C GLU A 6 10.40 -47.26 44.75
N ALA A 7 9.67 -47.25 43.63
CA ALA A 7 9.84 -46.22 42.63
C ALA A 7 9.06 -44.96 43.06
N PRO A 8 9.65 -43.77 43.03
CA PRO A 8 8.91 -42.53 42.83
C PRO A 8 9.15 -42.09 41.38
N GLY A 9 8.15 -42.08 40.52
CA GLY A 9 6.96 -41.26 40.71
C GLY A 9 7.09 -40.12 39.71
N GLN A 10 6.28 -40.19 38.67
CA GLN A 10 6.24 -39.26 37.57
C GLN A 10 6.00 -37.84 38.08
N GLY A 11 7.01 -36.97 37.92
CA GLY A 11 6.85 -35.53 37.97
C GLY A 11 6.80 -34.98 36.56
N LEU A 12 5.87 -35.47 35.72
CA LEU A 12 5.47 -34.69 34.55
C LEU A 12 4.82 -33.43 35.11
N GLY A 13 5.62 -32.39 35.29
CA GLY A 13 5.12 -31.04 35.49
C GLY A 13 4.26 -30.71 34.29
N HIS A 14 2.96 -30.99 34.41
CA HIS A 14 1.94 -30.41 33.58
C HIS A 14 1.97 -28.92 33.89
N GLN A 15 2.89 -28.23 33.22
CA GLN A 15 2.79 -26.81 32.96
C GLN A 15 1.57 -26.71 32.05
N GLN A 16 0.37 -26.69 32.65
CA GLN A 16 -0.83 -26.41 31.90
C GLN A 16 -0.65 -24.97 31.40
N PRO A 17 -0.47 -24.74 30.09
CA PRO A 17 -0.47 -23.38 29.60
C PRO A 17 -1.83 -22.82 29.95
N GLY A 18 -1.82 -21.80 30.81
CA GLY A 18 -3.01 -21.05 31.14
C GLY A 18 -3.74 -20.69 29.86
N PHE A 19 -5.06 -20.82 29.91
CA PHE A 19 -6.00 -20.57 28.83
C PHE A 19 -5.74 -19.17 28.21
N CYS A 20 -4.92 -19.11 27.16
CA CYS A 20 -4.65 -17.90 26.39
C CYS A 20 -5.71 -17.81 25.29
N SER A 21 -6.72 -16.98 25.53
CA SER A 21 -7.80 -16.73 24.59
C SER A 21 -7.28 -16.18 23.25
N ALA A 22 -7.65 -16.89 22.17
CA ALA A 22 -7.55 -16.54 20.75
C ALA A 22 -6.11 -16.46 20.17
N THR A 23 -5.66 -17.63 19.68
CA THR A 23 -4.44 -17.86 18.87
C THR A 23 -3.11 -17.62 19.59
N CYS A 24 -2.71 -18.57 20.43
CA CYS A 24 -1.32 -18.72 20.84
C CYS A 24 -0.46 -19.19 19.66
N VAL A 25 -0.12 -18.26 18.77
CA VAL A 25 0.95 -18.48 17.78
C VAL A 25 2.26 -18.53 18.56
N ASP A 26 3.05 -19.59 18.37
CA ASP A 26 4.38 -19.69 19.00
C ASP A 26 5.20 -18.42 18.67
N ARG A 27 6.01 -17.96 19.62
CA ARG A 27 6.85 -16.77 19.47
C ARG A 27 7.73 -16.86 18.22
N ALA A 28 8.22 -18.05 17.89
CA ALA A 28 9.01 -18.28 16.68
C ALA A 28 8.17 -18.07 15.41
N SER A 29 6.93 -18.57 15.38
CA SER A 29 6.00 -18.41 14.26
C SER A 29 5.61 -16.95 14.04
N LEU A 30 5.33 -16.20 15.11
CA LEU A 30 5.05 -14.76 15.03
C LEU A 30 6.27 -13.99 14.47
N GLN A 31 7.48 -14.32 14.92
CA GLN A 31 8.70 -13.73 14.40
C GLN A 31 8.95 -14.07 12.92
N ALA A 32 8.57 -15.28 12.49
CA ALA A 32 8.68 -15.69 11.09
C ALA A 32 7.67 -14.94 10.20
N GLU A 33 6.47 -14.66 10.72
CA GLU A 33 5.44 -13.88 10.02
C GLU A 33 5.84 -12.41 9.89
N ILE A 34 6.36 -11.78 10.95
CA ILE A 34 6.88 -10.40 10.89
C ILE A 34 8.04 -10.25 9.88
N LYS A 35 8.83 -11.32 9.68
CA LYS A 35 9.93 -11.33 8.70
C LYS A 35 9.45 -11.47 7.25
N GLN A 36 8.18 -11.84 7.02
CA GLN A 36 7.67 -11.94 5.66
C GLN A 36 7.71 -10.57 4.99
N PRO A 37 7.97 -10.53 3.67
CA PRO A 37 7.88 -9.29 2.93
C PRO A 37 6.47 -8.74 3.02
N GLU A 38 6.35 -7.42 3.07
CA GLU A 38 5.05 -6.77 3.11
C GLU A 38 4.23 -7.09 1.86
N LEU A 39 2.95 -7.37 2.09
CA LEU A 39 2.00 -7.76 1.06
C LEU A 39 1.80 -6.64 0.04
N LYS A 40 1.95 -6.99 -1.25
CA LYS A 40 1.76 -6.06 -2.36
C LYS A 40 0.42 -6.29 -3.02
N THR A 41 -0.02 -5.33 -3.83
CA THR A 41 -1.28 -5.49 -4.58
C THR A 41 -1.19 -6.55 -5.68
N SER A 42 -0.02 -6.70 -6.31
CA SER A 42 0.23 -7.74 -7.32
C SER A 42 0.24 -9.16 -6.74
N ASP A 43 0.48 -9.32 -5.44
CA ASP A 43 0.41 -10.61 -4.77
C ASP A 43 -1.06 -11.09 -4.63
N LEU A 44 -2.01 -10.15 -4.62
CA LEU A 44 -3.44 -10.42 -4.43
C LEU A 44 -4.25 -10.33 -5.72
N PHE A 45 -3.85 -9.47 -6.66
CA PHE A 45 -4.56 -9.20 -7.90
C PHE A 45 -3.64 -9.20 -9.11
N VAL A 46 -4.20 -9.49 -10.28
CA VAL A 46 -3.48 -9.38 -11.56
C VAL A 46 -3.36 -7.92 -11.95
N THR A 47 -2.21 -7.28 -11.72
CA THR A 47 -1.99 -5.85 -12.00
C THR A 47 -1.34 -5.58 -13.36
N CYS A 48 -1.51 -4.37 -13.91
CA CYS A 48 -0.83 -3.92 -15.13
C CYS A 48 -0.42 -2.44 -15.04
N ASN A 49 0.86 -2.15 -15.28
CA ASN A 49 1.44 -0.79 -15.28
C ASN A 49 1.15 0.02 -14.01
N LEU A 50 1.02 -0.65 -12.85
CA LEU A 50 0.66 0.01 -11.61
C LEU A 50 1.85 0.81 -11.03
N PRO A 51 1.68 2.11 -10.73
CA PRO A 51 2.70 2.88 -10.04
C PRO A 51 3.08 2.25 -8.70
N LYS A 52 4.37 2.29 -8.36
CA LYS A 52 4.89 1.72 -7.10
C LYS A 52 4.13 2.16 -5.84
N ARG A 53 3.60 3.39 -5.83
CA ARG A 53 2.77 3.91 -4.73
C ARG A 53 1.47 3.14 -4.53
N PHE A 54 0.81 2.73 -5.61
CA PHE A 54 -0.41 1.92 -5.51
C PHE A 54 -0.09 0.44 -5.30
N GLU A 55 1.10 0.01 -5.74
CA GLU A 55 1.60 -1.35 -5.54
C GLU A 55 1.85 -1.70 -4.06
N HIS A 56 2.20 -0.68 -3.27
CA HIS A 56 2.62 -0.79 -1.88
C HIS A 56 1.67 -0.01 -0.96
N PRO A 57 0.63 -0.65 -0.38
CA PRO A 57 -0.34 0.04 0.48
C PRO A 57 0.28 0.75 1.69
N HIS A 58 1.39 0.23 2.22
CA HIS A 58 2.11 0.83 3.36
C HIS A 58 2.79 2.18 3.04
N TRP A 59 2.96 2.55 1.77
CA TRP A 59 3.49 3.87 1.40
C TRP A 59 2.48 5.01 1.59
N PHE A 60 1.20 4.70 1.81
CA PHE A 60 0.21 5.70 2.16
C PHE A 60 0.35 6.12 3.62
N ASN A 61 0.80 7.37 3.81
CA ASN A 61 1.06 7.96 5.11
C ASN A 61 0.32 9.30 5.26
N GLY A 62 0.11 9.74 6.50
CA GLY A 62 -0.49 11.04 6.82
C GLY A 62 -2.02 11.04 6.91
N TYR A 63 -2.65 9.86 6.93
CA TYR A 63 -4.10 9.74 7.09
C TYR A 63 -4.49 9.87 8.56
N GLY A 64 -5.71 10.34 8.82
CA GLY A 64 -6.17 10.64 10.18
C GLY A 64 -6.01 9.47 11.17
N CYS A 65 -6.25 8.23 10.74
CA CYS A 65 -6.08 7.04 11.57
C CYS A 65 -4.63 6.78 12.01
N GLN A 66 -3.65 7.34 11.32
CA GLN A 66 -2.22 7.16 11.59
C GLN A 66 -1.65 8.28 12.45
N VAL A 67 -2.13 9.52 12.25
CA VAL A 67 -1.47 10.72 12.80
C VAL A 67 -2.32 11.49 13.82
N SER A 68 -3.65 11.30 13.82
CA SER A 68 -4.53 12.12 14.63
C SER A 68 -4.34 11.84 16.12
N LYS A 69 -4.12 12.91 16.88
CA LYS A 69 -4.11 12.91 18.36
C LYS A 69 -5.39 13.52 18.94
N GLN A 70 -6.39 13.78 18.09
CA GLN A 70 -7.63 14.42 18.51
C GLN A 70 -8.44 13.48 19.41
N HIS A 71 -8.95 14.03 20.50
CA HIS A 71 -9.80 13.26 21.41
C HIS A 71 -11.07 12.79 20.67
N PRO A 72 -11.48 11.51 20.81
CA PRO A 72 -12.63 10.96 20.10
C PRO A 72 -13.93 11.78 20.25
N PHE A 73 -14.18 12.36 21.43
CA PHE A 73 -15.37 13.21 21.68
C PHE A 73 -15.39 14.55 20.95
N TYR A 74 -14.24 15.08 20.51
CA TYR A 74 -14.17 16.39 19.84
C TYR A 74 -14.02 16.28 18.34
N ARG A 75 -14.33 15.11 17.77
CA ARG A 75 -14.17 14.85 16.35
C ARG A 75 -15.39 15.31 15.57
N THR A 76 -15.15 16.05 14.49
CA THR A 76 -16.22 16.54 13.60
C THR A 76 -16.43 15.56 12.46
N SER A 77 -17.60 15.62 11.80
CA SER A 77 -17.88 14.84 10.58
C SER A 77 -16.92 15.17 9.42
N SER A 78 -16.42 16.40 9.36
CA SER A 78 -15.38 16.78 8.40
C SER A 78 -14.05 16.05 8.62
N SER A 79 -13.73 15.65 9.86
CA SER A 79 -12.53 14.88 10.18
C SER A 79 -12.58 13.44 9.66
N ASP A 80 -13.73 12.95 9.19
CA ASP A 80 -13.84 11.61 8.62
C ASP A 80 -13.34 11.55 7.18
N TYR A 81 -13.37 12.68 6.46
CA TYR A 81 -12.75 12.76 5.13
C TYR A 81 -11.22 12.64 5.26
N GLY A 82 -10.63 11.73 4.50
CA GLY A 82 -9.19 11.45 4.58
C GLY A 82 -8.75 10.75 5.87
N TRP A 83 -9.68 10.17 6.63
CA TRP A 83 -9.32 9.46 7.85
C TRP A 83 -8.58 8.15 7.59
N TYR A 84 -9.03 7.36 6.60
CA TYR A 84 -8.45 6.06 6.28
C TYR A 84 -7.57 6.12 5.03
N ALA A 85 -6.40 5.48 5.10
CA ALA A 85 -5.52 5.28 3.96
C ALA A 85 -6.15 4.30 2.95
N PRO A 86 -5.88 4.46 1.64
CA PRO A 86 -6.35 3.50 0.65
C PRO A 86 -5.63 2.15 0.82
N GLY A 87 -6.42 1.08 0.82
CA GLY A 87 -5.94 -0.30 0.81
C GLY A 87 -5.94 -0.92 -0.59
N TRP A 88 -5.49 -2.16 -0.68
CA TRP A 88 -5.38 -2.96 -1.91
C TRP A 88 -6.71 -3.07 -2.70
N HIS A 89 -7.85 -3.11 -2.01
CA HIS A 89 -9.18 -3.12 -2.63
C HIS A 89 -9.65 -1.76 -3.18
N SER A 90 -9.04 -0.66 -2.73
CA SER A 90 -9.47 0.69 -3.09
C SER A 90 -8.64 1.31 -4.20
N VAL A 91 -7.43 0.77 -4.45
CA VAL A 91 -6.53 1.22 -5.51
C VAL A 91 -6.86 0.52 -6.83
N PRO A 92 -6.61 1.14 -7.98
CA PRO A 92 -6.86 0.51 -9.26
C PRO A 92 -5.89 -0.65 -9.49
N THR A 93 -6.36 -1.68 -10.20
CA THR A 93 -5.52 -2.80 -10.61
C THR A 93 -4.70 -2.49 -11.88
N VAL A 94 -5.18 -1.55 -12.69
CA VAL A 94 -4.55 -1.15 -13.97
C VAL A 94 -4.47 0.36 -14.07
N TYR A 95 -3.34 0.88 -14.54
CA TYR A 95 -3.11 2.31 -14.67
C TYR A 95 -2.49 2.69 -16.03
N PHE A 96 -3.16 3.57 -16.77
CA PHE A 96 -2.71 4.07 -18.08
C PHE A 96 -2.53 5.60 -18.03
N PRO A 97 -1.36 6.09 -17.59
CA PRO A 97 -1.12 7.53 -17.50
C PRO A 97 -1.01 8.15 -18.89
N LYS A 98 -1.56 9.36 -19.05
CA LYS A 98 -1.25 10.20 -20.21
C LYS A 98 0.08 10.90 -19.97
N SER A 99 1.03 10.65 -20.86
CA SER A 99 2.34 11.31 -20.83
C SER A 99 2.24 12.68 -21.49
N GLN A 100 2.65 13.73 -20.77
CA GLN A 100 2.73 15.09 -21.30
C GLN A 100 4.09 15.41 -21.93
N ARG A 101 4.98 14.41 -22.11
CA ARG A 101 6.37 14.65 -22.58
C ARG A 101 6.43 15.39 -23.92
N PHE A 102 5.59 14.99 -24.87
CA PHE A 102 5.54 15.66 -26.19
C PHE A 102 5.07 17.11 -26.08
N SER A 103 3.97 17.36 -25.37
CA SER A 103 3.42 18.71 -25.20
C SER A 103 4.37 19.63 -24.44
N ASN A 104 5.05 19.11 -23.41
CA ASN A 104 6.04 19.88 -22.65
C ASN A 104 7.23 20.26 -23.55
N TYR A 105 7.75 19.31 -24.34
CA TYR A 105 8.81 19.58 -25.30
C TYR A 105 8.40 20.66 -26.33
N LEU A 106 7.17 20.61 -26.84
CA LEU A 106 6.66 21.65 -27.74
C LEU A 106 6.47 23.00 -27.02
N ALA A 107 6.00 22.99 -25.78
CA ALA A 107 5.79 24.20 -24.98
C ALA A 107 7.10 24.95 -24.70
N GLU A 108 8.20 24.22 -24.51
CA GLU A 108 9.55 24.80 -24.37
C GLU A 108 10.00 25.57 -25.62
N SER A 109 9.52 25.20 -26.82
CA SER A 109 9.85 25.89 -28.07
C SER A 109 9.15 27.24 -28.26
N GLY A 110 8.17 27.56 -27.40
CA GLY A 110 7.44 28.84 -27.41
C GLY A 110 6.33 28.93 -28.44
N MET A 111 5.81 30.15 -28.65
CA MET A 111 4.71 30.40 -29.58
C MET A 111 5.19 30.35 -31.03
N TYR A 112 4.49 29.58 -31.87
CA TYR A 112 4.75 29.53 -33.30
C TYR A 112 4.65 30.93 -33.93
N ARG A 113 5.60 31.23 -34.82
CA ARG A 113 5.63 32.43 -35.66
C ARG A 113 5.87 32.03 -37.10
N ASN A 114 5.07 32.58 -38.01
CA ASN A 114 5.26 32.37 -39.43
C ASN A 114 6.25 33.41 -39.99
N TYR A 115 7.34 32.94 -40.61
CA TYR A 115 8.34 33.78 -41.28
C TYR A 115 8.48 33.43 -42.78
N SER A 116 7.47 32.79 -43.37
CA SER A 116 7.49 32.44 -44.80
C SER A 116 7.11 33.63 -45.68
N LEU A 117 7.63 33.67 -46.91
CA LEU A 117 7.21 34.63 -47.93
C LEU A 117 5.92 34.16 -48.63
N ASN A 118 5.08 35.11 -49.03
CA ASN A 118 3.95 34.81 -49.90
C ASN A 118 4.45 34.60 -51.34
N THR A 119 4.31 33.38 -51.86
CA THR A 119 4.73 32.99 -53.21
C THR A 119 3.55 32.71 -54.15
N SER A 120 2.30 32.91 -53.71
CA SER A 120 1.16 32.70 -54.59
C SER A 120 1.10 33.81 -55.64
N LEU A 121 1.03 33.44 -56.92
CA LEU A 121 0.59 34.36 -57.95
C LEU A 121 -0.88 34.73 -57.67
N GLY A 122 -1.17 36.03 -57.65
CA GLY A 122 -2.54 36.51 -57.47
C GLY A 122 -3.45 35.90 -58.54
N PRO A 123 -4.73 35.61 -58.21
CA PRO A 123 -5.65 35.05 -59.19
C PRO A 123 -5.81 36.02 -60.37
N SER A 124 -5.59 35.52 -61.59
CA SER A 124 -5.92 36.25 -62.81
C SER A 124 -7.45 36.30 -62.93
N HIS A 125 -8.03 37.47 -62.73
CA HIS A 125 -9.43 37.71 -63.08
C HIS A 125 -9.55 37.67 -64.62
N ASN A 126 -10.30 36.68 -65.13
CA ASN A 126 -10.73 36.60 -66.53
C ASN A 126 -12.00 37.44 -66.74
#